data_AF-A0A358Q0P1-F1
#
_entry.id   AF-A0A358Q0P1-F1
#
_cell.length_a   1.000
_cell.length_b   1.000
_cell.length_c   1.000
_cell.angle_alpha   90.00
_cell.angle_beta   90.00
_cell.angle_gamma   90.00
#
_symmetry.space_group_name_H-M   'P 1'
#
loop_
_entity.id
_entity.type
_entity.pdbx_description
1 polymer ?
#
loop_
_entity_poly.entity_id
_entity_poly.type
_entity_poly.pdbx_seq_one_letter_code
_entity_poly.pdbx_strand_id
1 'polypeptide(L)'
;MKGVFMENQYFYTKLIKLYPDKTIQNLNYYPSLYSKLCSLSREKEMSLKELLESMGFKYKLKRGITSSFDFFTAKRLISEFRINQTELARYLGTTRQAVSNKITRGTSGGNWKSNELNEEEIELIVEMVKNNKFNLSEEGLFVSIRNNFHDVCVIFARDNEMKVVFDLPGDIDFLLKKSKYHIFSEIDFDIKANLIAVSVFGIPMAKVRGHATQIKIDKQCELRNITHNDYFRLHGYEGHCDSRMKTDKEIEHIIKKYVTRDNFVFLPHTSEDYFSLVNRASRSNMTIDEFIEFFGFIKVDSRRESSYIIKIEQYAQEIRELVIGDGNQVYIKTDSNLYRKLYSFAKRREISFDRLLMEMGFERVYNPNDIVEFENFSRNFDKNHPDIDALIKELEDIQGDLERTISSVERINRCTTLVSKLKKLYRFKCQLCSEESGFPLIEKLDGSYYVEVHHIAPLSLINTSSKLEIDDETLDTFKNAIVVCPFHHKMLHYHHGGFEKFTKQEDGIYFISTKGSTIKVQLNYHL
;
A
#
# COMPACT_ATOMS: atom_id res chain seq x y z
N MET A 1 16.90 -63.16 40.83
CA MET A 1 16.26 -62.01 41.53
C MET A 1 17.13 -60.75 41.64
N LYS A 2 18.47 -60.82 41.73
CA LYS A 2 19.32 -59.59 41.81
C LYS A 2 19.36 -58.71 40.54
N GLY A 3 19.23 -59.28 39.34
CA GLY A 3 19.25 -58.51 38.08
C GLY A 3 18.00 -57.64 37.84
N VAL A 4 16.81 -58.16 38.19
CA VAL A 4 15.51 -57.50 37.97
C VAL A 4 15.32 -56.25 38.83
N PHE A 5 15.97 -56.19 40.01
CA PHE A 5 15.97 -55.02 40.88
C PHE A 5 16.86 -53.88 40.35
N MET A 6 18.01 -54.21 39.75
CA MET A 6 18.93 -53.21 39.20
C MET A 6 18.38 -52.53 37.93
N GLU A 7 17.70 -53.27 37.06
CA GLU A 7 17.12 -52.69 35.84
C GLU A 7 15.94 -51.76 36.12
N ASN A 8 15.07 -52.12 37.06
CA ASN A 8 13.99 -51.24 37.52
C ASN A 8 14.53 -49.91 38.08
N GLN A 9 15.65 -49.96 38.81
CA GLN A 9 16.29 -48.76 39.35
C GLN A 9 16.88 -47.88 38.25
N TYR A 10 17.44 -48.45 37.18
CA TYR A 10 17.93 -47.71 36.02
C TYR A 10 16.81 -46.94 35.31
N PHE A 11 15.70 -47.61 35.00
CA PHE A 11 14.56 -46.97 34.35
C PHE A 11 13.89 -45.93 35.26
N TYR A 12 13.74 -46.23 36.55
CA TYR A 12 13.23 -45.29 37.54
C TYR A 12 14.05 -44.00 37.60
N THR A 13 15.38 -44.13 37.71
CA THR A 13 16.31 -42.98 37.79
C THR A 13 16.26 -42.13 36.51
N LYS A 14 16.07 -42.76 35.37
CA LYS A 14 15.96 -42.06 34.09
C LYS A 14 14.60 -41.38 33.92
N LEU A 15 13.53 -42.03 34.35
CA LEU A 15 12.16 -41.49 34.29
C LEU A 15 11.96 -40.34 35.28
N ILE A 16 12.50 -40.41 36.50
CA ILE A 16 12.36 -39.33 37.48
C ILE A 16 13.14 -38.07 37.06
N LYS A 17 14.27 -38.24 36.35
CA LYS A 17 15.02 -37.13 35.77
C LYS A 17 14.25 -36.44 34.63
N LEU A 18 13.47 -37.19 33.86
CA LEU A 18 12.70 -36.68 32.73
C LEU A 18 11.30 -36.18 33.13
N TYR A 19 10.69 -36.78 34.15
CA TYR A 19 9.35 -36.49 34.64
C TYR A 19 9.37 -36.38 36.17
N PRO A 20 9.89 -35.26 36.73
CA PRO A 20 10.03 -35.08 38.18
C PRO A 20 8.69 -35.09 38.93
N ASP A 21 7.63 -34.64 38.28
CA ASP A 21 6.24 -34.65 38.77
C ASP A 21 5.59 -36.04 38.74
N LYS A 22 6.35 -37.06 38.32
CA LYS A 22 5.92 -38.45 38.14
C LYS A 22 4.72 -38.60 37.20
N THR A 23 4.45 -37.63 36.33
CA THR A 23 3.35 -37.68 35.36
C THR A 23 3.90 -37.79 33.96
N ILE A 24 3.65 -38.92 33.30
CA ILE A 24 4.14 -39.19 31.95
C ILE A 24 2.99 -39.02 30.97
N GLN A 25 3.06 -38.00 30.12
CA GLN A 25 2.03 -37.72 29.09
C GLN A 25 2.37 -38.35 27.73
N ASN A 26 3.64 -38.43 27.36
CA ASN A 26 4.07 -39.00 26.07
C ASN A 26 5.53 -39.49 26.11
N LEU A 27 5.73 -40.81 25.94
CA LEU A 27 7.08 -41.42 25.88
C LEU A 27 7.72 -41.36 24.48
N ASN A 28 6.98 -40.97 23.44
CA ASN A 28 7.48 -40.97 22.06
C ASN A 28 8.58 -39.92 21.82
N TYR A 29 8.71 -38.91 22.69
CA TYR A 29 9.84 -37.97 22.66
C TYR A 29 11.19 -38.65 22.94
N TYR A 30 11.18 -39.86 23.52
CA TYR A 30 12.38 -40.64 23.82
C TYR A 30 12.26 -42.07 23.26
N PRO A 31 12.37 -42.26 21.93
CA PRO A 31 12.07 -43.54 21.26
C PRO A 31 12.88 -44.73 21.78
N SER A 32 14.16 -44.50 22.12
CA SER A 32 15.05 -45.53 22.67
C SER A 32 14.66 -45.96 24.09
N LEU A 33 14.16 -45.04 24.90
CA LEU A 33 13.64 -45.33 26.23
C LEU A 33 12.30 -46.05 26.15
N TYR A 34 11.41 -45.57 25.27
CA TYR A 34 10.11 -46.20 25.02
C TYR A 34 10.24 -47.65 24.54
N SER A 35 11.13 -47.93 23.57
CA SER A 35 11.37 -49.29 23.09
C SER A 35 11.87 -50.21 24.20
N LYS A 36 12.82 -49.75 25.03
CA LYS A 36 13.34 -50.54 26.15
C LYS A 36 12.30 -50.80 27.24
N LEU A 37 11.47 -49.81 27.56
CA LEU A 37 10.35 -49.97 28.51
C LEU A 37 9.28 -50.93 27.97
N CYS A 38 9.02 -50.92 26.66
CA CYS A 38 8.13 -51.90 26.02
C CYS A 38 8.70 -53.33 26.06
N SER A 39 10.01 -53.50 25.88
CA SER A 39 10.64 -54.82 26.04
C SER A 39 10.52 -55.31 27.48
N LEU A 40 10.85 -54.45 28.45
CA LEU A 40 10.75 -54.78 29.88
C LEU A 40 9.31 -55.09 30.31
N SER A 41 8.31 -54.40 29.75
CA SER A 41 6.91 -54.67 30.08
C SER A 41 6.47 -56.05 29.58
N ARG A 42 6.94 -56.47 28.39
CA ARG A 42 6.68 -57.80 27.84
C ARG A 42 7.35 -58.90 28.66
N GLU A 43 8.61 -58.69 29.07
CA GLU A 43 9.34 -59.63 29.94
C GLU A 43 8.67 -59.81 31.30
N LYS A 44 7.96 -58.78 31.79
CA LYS A 44 7.24 -58.79 33.06
C LYS A 44 5.75 -59.13 32.93
N GLU A 45 5.31 -59.56 31.75
CA GLU A 45 3.92 -59.93 31.46
C GLU A 45 2.89 -58.87 31.89
N MET A 46 3.26 -57.60 31.80
CA MET A 46 2.43 -56.47 32.20
C MET A 46 2.36 -55.43 31.09
N SER A 47 1.28 -54.67 31.05
CA SER A 47 1.18 -53.53 30.13
C SER A 47 2.20 -52.45 30.51
N LEU A 48 2.63 -51.66 29.52
CA LEU A 48 3.52 -50.52 29.78
C LEU A 48 2.94 -49.55 30.83
N LYS A 49 1.62 -49.42 30.87
CA LYS A 49 0.92 -48.61 31.88
C LYS A 49 1.12 -49.21 33.28
N GLU A 50 0.84 -50.49 33.46
CA GLU A 50 1.02 -51.19 34.74
C GLU A 50 2.48 -51.18 35.19
N LEU A 51 3.43 -51.32 34.25
CA LEU A 51 4.85 -51.22 34.55
C LEU A 51 5.21 -49.84 35.11
N LEU A 52 4.76 -48.76 34.47
CA LEU A 52 5.05 -47.39 34.91
C LEU A 52 4.34 -47.04 36.22
N GLU A 53 3.11 -47.51 36.40
CA GLU A 53 2.35 -47.35 37.65
C GLU A 53 3.00 -48.12 38.80
N SER A 54 3.54 -49.33 38.55
CA SER A 54 4.32 -50.09 39.54
C SER A 54 5.62 -49.38 39.96
N MET A 55 6.14 -48.49 39.10
CA MET A 55 7.29 -47.62 39.39
C MET A 55 6.88 -46.29 40.04
N GLY A 56 5.60 -46.08 40.33
CA GLY A 56 5.08 -44.86 40.96
C GLY A 56 4.85 -43.69 40.00
N PHE A 57 4.77 -43.93 38.69
CA PHE A 57 4.45 -42.91 37.69
C PHE A 57 2.98 -43.00 37.25
N LYS A 58 2.34 -41.84 37.07
CA LYS A 58 1.01 -41.75 36.47
C LYS A 58 1.14 -41.65 34.95
N TYR A 59 0.79 -42.72 34.23
CA TYR A 59 0.87 -42.74 32.77
C TYR A 59 -0.45 -42.33 32.10
N LYS A 60 -0.52 -41.08 31.65
CA LYS A 60 -1.68 -40.53 30.92
C LYS A 60 -1.49 -40.72 29.41
N LEU A 61 -1.87 -41.88 28.88
CA LEU A 61 -2.00 -42.05 27.44
C LEU A 61 -3.11 -41.13 26.92
N LYS A 62 -2.79 -40.17 26.03
CA LYS A 62 -3.78 -39.58 25.12
C LYS A 62 -4.28 -40.70 24.17
N ARG A 63 -5.24 -41.50 24.62
CA ARG A 63 -5.86 -42.56 23.81
C ARG A 63 -6.86 -41.94 22.84
N GLY A 64 -6.47 -41.90 21.57
CA GLY A 64 -7.37 -41.80 20.44
C GLY A 64 -8.02 -40.44 20.23
N ILE A 65 -8.63 -40.28 19.06
CA ILE A 65 -9.60 -39.22 18.83
C ILE A 65 -10.84 -39.60 19.64
N THR A 66 -11.31 -38.66 20.45
CA THR A 66 -12.54 -38.71 21.26
C THR A 66 -13.73 -39.27 20.45
N SER A 67 -14.77 -39.76 21.14
CA SER A 67 -16.06 -40.07 20.55
C SER A 67 -16.64 -38.90 19.74
N SER A 68 -16.20 -37.67 19.99
CA SER A 68 -16.61 -36.43 19.35
C SER A 68 -16.03 -36.14 17.95
N PHE A 69 -15.45 -37.12 17.24
CA PHE A 69 -15.02 -36.91 15.85
C PHE A 69 -16.22 -36.68 14.93
N ASP A 70 -16.25 -35.56 14.22
CA ASP A 70 -17.26 -35.27 13.20
C ASP A 70 -16.72 -35.66 11.83
N PHE A 71 -17.14 -36.83 11.34
CA PHE A 71 -16.70 -37.36 10.05
C PHE A 71 -17.17 -36.47 8.88
N PHE A 72 -18.39 -35.95 8.93
CA PHE A 72 -18.96 -35.19 7.82
C PHE A 72 -18.24 -33.85 7.67
N THR A 73 -18.03 -33.13 8.77
CA THR A 73 -17.28 -31.88 8.75
C THR A 73 -15.81 -32.10 8.38
N ALA A 74 -15.15 -33.14 8.92
CA ALA A 74 -13.78 -33.48 8.55
C ALA A 74 -13.64 -33.78 7.05
N LYS A 75 -14.57 -34.56 6.48
CA LYS A 75 -14.58 -34.89 5.04
C LYS A 75 -14.71 -33.62 4.20
N ARG A 76 -15.66 -32.73 4.56
CA ARG A 76 -15.88 -31.45 3.86
C ARG A 76 -14.63 -30.57 3.89
N LEU A 77 -14.00 -30.42 5.05
CA LEU A 77 -12.77 -29.65 5.20
C LEU A 77 -11.63 -30.15 4.30
N ILE A 78 -11.52 -31.48 4.15
CA ILE A 78 -10.48 -32.10 3.33
C ILE A 78 -10.81 -31.96 1.83
N SER A 79 -12.05 -32.20 1.43
CA SER A 79 -12.44 -32.19 0.01
C SER A 79 -12.59 -30.78 -0.57
N GLU A 80 -13.07 -29.83 0.23
CA GLU A 80 -13.43 -28.48 -0.27
C GLU A 80 -12.43 -27.42 0.20
N PHE A 81 -12.04 -27.43 1.48
CA PHE A 81 -11.23 -26.36 2.09
C PHE A 81 -9.73 -26.67 2.13
N ARG A 82 -9.29 -27.68 1.36
CA ARG A 82 -7.88 -28.03 1.10
C ARG A 82 -7.07 -28.28 2.37
N ILE A 83 -7.72 -28.83 3.40
CA ILE A 83 -7.04 -29.25 4.63
C ILE A 83 -6.52 -30.67 4.46
N ASN A 84 -5.28 -30.92 4.85
CA ASN A 84 -4.74 -32.28 4.85
C ASN A 84 -4.93 -32.98 6.21
N GLN A 85 -4.86 -34.31 6.22
CA GLN A 85 -5.06 -35.11 7.43
C GLN A 85 -4.01 -34.85 8.52
N THR A 86 -2.82 -34.34 8.16
CA THR A 86 -1.77 -33.99 9.12
C THR A 86 -2.12 -32.70 9.85
N GLU A 87 -2.68 -31.71 9.16
CA GLU A 87 -3.22 -30.49 9.77
C GLU A 87 -4.38 -30.81 10.70
N LEU A 88 -5.34 -31.62 10.25
CA LEU A 88 -6.47 -32.03 11.07
C LEU A 88 -6.01 -32.79 12.33
N ALA A 89 -4.99 -33.64 12.19
CA ALA A 89 -4.41 -34.33 13.34
C ALA A 89 -3.76 -33.38 14.35
N ARG A 90 -3.13 -32.30 13.86
CA ARG A 90 -2.56 -31.25 14.71
C ARG A 90 -3.65 -30.53 15.51
N TYR A 91 -4.75 -30.13 14.86
CA TYR A 91 -5.88 -29.46 15.53
C TYR A 91 -6.51 -30.34 16.62
N LEU A 92 -6.62 -31.64 16.35
CA LEU A 92 -7.20 -32.62 17.28
C LEU A 92 -6.21 -33.14 18.32
N GLY A 93 -4.95 -32.67 18.33
CA GLY A 93 -3.92 -33.15 19.25
C GLY A 93 -3.66 -34.67 19.15
N THR A 94 -3.79 -35.24 17.95
CA THR A 94 -3.74 -36.69 17.68
C THR A 94 -2.76 -37.04 16.54
N THR A 95 -2.76 -38.30 16.10
CA THR A 95 -1.90 -38.75 14.99
C THR A 95 -2.65 -38.74 13.65
N ARG A 96 -1.92 -38.51 12.54
CA ARG A 96 -2.47 -38.62 11.17
C ARG A 96 -3.15 -39.97 10.93
N GLN A 97 -2.57 -41.06 11.47
CA GLN A 97 -3.13 -42.41 11.32
C GLN A 97 -4.48 -42.56 12.01
N ALA A 98 -4.66 -41.94 13.18
CA ALA A 98 -5.95 -41.95 13.88
C ALA A 98 -7.04 -41.22 13.08
N VAL A 99 -6.70 -40.06 12.48
CA VAL A 99 -7.59 -39.32 11.57
C VAL A 99 -7.94 -40.16 10.35
N SER A 100 -6.93 -40.74 9.68
CA SER A 100 -7.15 -41.60 8.51
C SER A 100 -8.09 -42.76 8.83
N ASN A 101 -7.88 -43.46 9.95
CA ASN A 101 -8.72 -44.58 10.34
C ASN A 101 -10.19 -44.17 10.57
N LYS A 102 -10.44 -42.99 11.15
CA LYS A 102 -11.80 -42.46 11.35
C LYS A 102 -12.47 -42.08 10.04
N ILE A 103 -11.73 -41.43 9.13
CA ILE A 103 -12.23 -41.09 7.79
C ILE A 103 -12.57 -42.35 7.00
N THR A 104 -11.69 -43.36 7.00
CA THR A 104 -11.93 -44.62 6.27
C THR A 104 -13.13 -45.39 6.82
N ARG A 105 -13.34 -45.38 8.14
CA ARG A 105 -14.47 -46.08 8.78
C ARG A 105 -15.80 -45.32 8.68
N GLY A 106 -15.78 -44.04 8.30
CA GLY A 106 -16.98 -43.20 8.20
C GLY A 106 -17.72 -42.98 9.53
N THR A 107 -17.05 -43.20 10.67
CA THR A 107 -17.70 -43.14 11.99
C THR A 107 -17.74 -41.70 12.49
N SER A 108 -18.93 -41.12 12.58
CA SER A 108 -19.17 -39.83 13.24
C SER A 108 -19.72 -40.03 14.65
N GLY A 109 -19.29 -39.21 15.60
CA GLY A 109 -19.84 -39.19 16.96
C GLY A 109 -19.81 -37.81 17.63
N GLY A 110 -19.47 -36.76 16.87
CA GLY A 110 -19.61 -35.37 17.30
C GLY A 110 -20.18 -34.50 16.18
N ASN A 111 -20.43 -33.24 16.50
CA ASN A 111 -20.86 -32.20 15.57
C ASN A 111 -19.95 -30.98 15.77
N TRP A 112 -19.09 -30.70 14.79
CA TRP A 112 -18.20 -29.54 14.84
C TRP A 112 -18.82 -28.32 14.17
N LYS A 113 -19.84 -28.49 13.33
CA LYS A 113 -20.44 -27.39 12.59
C LYS A 113 -21.15 -26.45 13.57
N SER A 114 -20.83 -25.16 13.47
CA SER A 114 -21.53 -24.08 14.15
C SER A 114 -21.81 -22.95 13.16
N ASN A 115 -22.87 -22.19 13.41
CA ASN A 115 -23.26 -21.01 12.63
C ASN A 115 -23.08 -19.71 13.43
N GLU A 116 -22.53 -19.80 14.65
CA GLU A 116 -22.43 -18.67 15.57
C GLU A 116 -20.98 -18.41 15.94
N LEU A 117 -20.62 -17.13 16.04
CA LEU A 117 -19.35 -16.68 16.60
C LEU A 117 -19.65 -15.82 17.83
N ASN A 118 -18.92 -16.04 18.92
CA ASN A 118 -18.98 -15.15 20.08
C ASN A 118 -18.06 -13.92 19.89
N GLU A 119 -18.16 -12.96 20.79
CA GLU A 119 -17.39 -11.70 20.70
C GLU A 119 -15.87 -11.94 20.71
N GLU A 120 -15.38 -12.83 21.58
CA GLU A 120 -13.94 -13.18 21.64
C GLU A 120 -13.43 -13.78 20.32
N GLU A 121 -14.20 -14.68 19.71
CA GLU A 121 -13.86 -15.32 18.43
C GLU A 121 -13.85 -14.29 17.29
N ILE A 122 -14.80 -13.34 17.30
CA ILE A 122 -14.86 -12.23 16.35
C ILE A 122 -13.62 -11.35 16.48
N GLU A 123 -13.28 -10.92 17.70
CA GLU A 123 -12.11 -10.08 17.96
C GLU A 123 -10.82 -10.75 17.49
N LEU A 124 -10.68 -12.05 17.76
CA LEU A 124 -9.53 -12.84 17.35
C LEU A 124 -9.42 -12.97 15.82
N ILE A 125 -10.53 -13.19 15.11
CA ILE A 125 -10.54 -13.18 13.63
C ILE A 125 -10.11 -11.80 13.11
N VAL A 126 -10.65 -10.72 13.68
CA VAL A 126 -10.31 -9.35 13.29
C VAL A 126 -8.81 -9.09 13.49
N GLU A 127 -8.23 -9.53 14.60
CA GLU A 127 -6.80 -9.42 14.87
C GLU A 127 -5.96 -10.24 13.87
N MET A 128 -6.37 -11.48 13.58
CA MET A 128 -5.69 -12.31 12.58
C MET A 128 -5.67 -11.63 11.21
N VAL A 129 -6.80 -11.04 10.78
CA VAL A 129 -6.90 -10.32 9.51
C VAL A 129 -6.02 -9.07 9.50
N LYS A 130 -6.00 -8.28 10.58
CA LYS A 130 -5.13 -7.09 10.70
C LYS A 130 -3.65 -7.44 10.54
N ASN A 131 -3.25 -8.62 11.01
CA ASN A 131 -1.87 -9.11 10.99
C ASN A 131 -1.55 -10.03 9.80
N ASN A 132 -2.46 -10.19 8.82
CA ASN A 132 -2.31 -11.12 7.69
C ASN A 132 -2.02 -12.58 8.11
N LYS A 133 -2.56 -13.03 9.26
CA LYS A 133 -2.37 -14.39 9.77
C LYS A 133 -3.50 -15.30 9.28
N PHE A 134 -3.14 -16.52 8.92
CA PHE A 134 -4.09 -17.60 8.55
C PHE A 134 -4.20 -18.66 9.64
N ASN A 135 -3.18 -18.79 10.49
CA ASN A 135 -3.12 -19.77 11.57
C ASN A 135 -2.66 -19.06 12.84
N LEU A 136 -3.31 -19.36 13.95
CA LEU A 136 -2.95 -18.96 15.31
C LEU A 136 -2.82 -20.24 16.16
N SER A 137 -1.79 -20.29 17.00
CA SER A 137 -1.51 -21.41 17.88
C SER A 137 -1.01 -20.87 19.21
N GLU A 138 -1.82 -21.04 20.26
CA GLU A 138 -1.54 -20.66 21.64
C GLU A 138 -1.76 -21.88 22.56
N GLU A 139 -1.41 -21.78 23.85
CA GLU A 139 -1.57 -22.90 24.78
C GLU A 139 -3.04 -23.36 24.84
N GLY A 140 -3.33 -24.52 24.26
CA GLY A 140 -4.67 -25.12 24.24
C GLY A 140 -5.62 -24.62 23.13
N LEU A 141 -5.25 -23.58 22.37
CA LEU A 141 -6.07 -22.99 21.31
C LEU A 141 -5.37 -23.00 19.95
N PHE A 142 -6.05 -23.52 18.94
CA PHE A 142 -5.69 -23.34 17.53
C PHE A 142 -6.83 -22.66 16.78
N VAL A 143 -6.50 -21.63 16.00
CA VAL A 143 -7.45 -20.99 15.09
C VAL A 143 -6.89 -20.99 13.68
N SER A 144 -7.70 -21.38 12.70
CA SER A 144 -7.28 -21.44 11.30
C SER A 144 -8.36 -20.90 10.37
N ILE A 145 -7.98 -19.98 9.48
CA ILE A 145 -8.82 -19.43 8.42
C ILE A 145 -8.48 -20.16 7.12
N ARG A 146 -9.46 -20.80 6.50
CA ARG A 146 -9.27 -21.63 5.29
C ARG A 146 -10.24 -21.24 4.20
N ASN A 147 -9.88 -21.52 2.96
CA ASN A 147 -10.72 -21.20 1.81
C ASN A 147 -10.64 -22.24 0.69
N ASN A 148 -11.68 -22.24 -0.14
CA ASN A 148 -11.82 -23.09 -1.33
C ASN A 148 -11.72 -22.27 -2.64
N PHE A 149 -11.12 -21.08 -2.59
CA PHE A 149 -11.07 -20.07 -3.66
C PHE A 149 -12.38 -19.30 -3.94
N HIS A 150 -13.44 -19.59 -3.20
CA HIS A 150 -14.73 -18.90 -3.35
C HIS A 150 -15.27 -18.42 -1.99
N ASP A 151 -15.20 -19.29 -0.99
CA ASP A 151 -15.71 -19.14 0.35
C ASP A 151 -14.59 -19.30 1.40
N VAL A 152 -14.89 -18.84 2.61
CA VAL A 152 -14.00 -18.94 3.77
C VAL A 152 -14.68 -19.77 4.85
N CYS A 153 -13.91 -20.57 5.56
CA CYS A 153 -14.32 -21.14 6.83
C CYS A 153 -13.28 -20.83 7.92
N VAL A 154 -13.76 -20.78 9.16
CA VAL A 154 -12.92 -20.58 10.34
C VAL A 154 -13.04 -21.80 11.24
N ILE A 155 -11.89 -22.28 11.70
CA ILE A 155 -11.77 -23.44 12.57
C ILE A 155 -11.21 -22.98 13.90
N PHE A 156 -11.89 -23.34 14.98
CA PHE A 156 -11.43 -23.19 16.35
C PHE A 156 -11.25 -24.58 16.95
N ALA A 157 -10.05 -24.88 17.44
CA ALA A 157 -9.79 -26.10 18.19
C ALA A 157 -9.29 -25.75 19.59
N ARG A 158 -10.07 -26.11 20.62
CA ARG A 158 -9.80 -25.85 22.04
C ARG A 158 -9.73 -27.18 22.78
N ASP A 159 -8.59 -27.54 23.36
CA ASP A 159 -8.44 -28.73 24.23
C ASP A 159 -9.10 -30.03 23.72
N ASN A 160 -8.99 -30.28 22.40
CA ASN A 160 -9.57 -31.42 21.64
C ASN A 160 -11.07 -31.31 21.28
N GLU A 161 -11.72 -30.19 21.53
CA GLU A 161 -13.00 -29.81 20.93
C GLU A 161 -12.76 -28.97 19.66
N MET A 162 -13.56 -29.22 18.63
CA MET A 162 -13.48 -28.53 17.35
C MET A 162 -14.80 -27.85 17.06
N LYS A 163 -14.72 -26.59 16.66
CA LYS A 163 -15.80 -25.79 16.13
C LYS A 163 -15.39 -25.29 14.75
N VAL A 164 -16.27 -25.43 13.78
CA VAL A 164 -16.05 -25.00 12.39
C VAL A 164 -17.23 -24.16 11.95
N VAL A 165 -16.94 -22.94 11.50
CA VAL A 165 -17.94 -22.00 10.99
C VAL A 165 -17.74 -21.85 9.50
N PHE A 166 -18.67 -22.40 8.72
CA PHE A 166 -18.71 -22.25 7.26
C PHE A 166 -19.56 -21.05 6.84
N ASP A 167 -20.67 -20.83 7.55
CA ASP A 167 -21.65 -19.78 7.28
C ASP A 167 -21.34 -18.61 8.24
N LEU A 168 -20.42 -17.74 7.83
CA LEU A 168 -19.90 -16.66 8.68
C LEU A 168 -20.91 -15.51 8.83
N PRO A 169 -20.95 -14.82 9.99
CA PRO A 169 -21.73 -13.60 10.17
C PRO A 169 -21.37 -12.54 9.11
N GLY A 170 -22.36 -11.77 8.66
CA GLY A 170 -22.23 -10.86 7.51
C GLY A 170 -21.04 -9.90 7.60
N ASP A 171 -20.78 -9.32 8.78
CA ASP A 171 -19.66 -8.39 8.98
C ASP A 171 -18.29 -9.09 8.85
N ILE A 172 -18.19 -10.33 9.32
CA ILE A 172 -16.96 -11.13 9.29
C ILE A 172 -16.72 -11.69 7.89
N ASP A 173 -17.76 -12.19 7.23
CA ASP A 173 -17.67 -12.62 5.83
C ASP A 173 -17.22 -11.45 4.94
N PHE A 174 -17.82 -10.27 5.13
CA PHE A 174 -17.42 -9.06 4.41
C PHE A 174 -15.95 -8.69 4.67
N LEU A 175 -15.51 -8.70 5.93
CA LEU A 175 -14.12 -8.41 6.29
C LEU A 175 -13.14 -9.37 5.59
N LEU A 176 -13.39 -10.68 5.64
CA LEU A 176 -12.52 -11.70 5.06
C LEU A 176 -12.50 -11.62 3.52
N LYS A 177 -13.66 -11.38 2.89
CA LYS A 177 -13.76 -11.21 1.44
C LYS A 177 -13.05 -9.94 0.96
N LYS A 178 -13.25 -8.81 1.67
CA LYS A 178 -12.55 -7.54 1.39
C LYS A 178 -11.04 -7.70 1.48
N SER A 179 -10.56 -8.45 2.47
CA SER A 179 -9.14 -8.77 2.66
C SER A 179 -8.64 -9.94 1.79
N LYS A 180 -9.47 -10.44 0.85
CA LYS A 180 -9.15 -11.50 -0.11
C LYS A 180 -8.83 -12.89 0.50
N TYR A 181 -9.20 -13.16 1.74
CA TYR A 181 -8.99 -14.46 2.40
C TYR A 181 -9.79 -15.61 1.76
N HIS A 182 -10.84 -15.30 1.00
CA HIS A 182 -11.63 -16.26 0.20
C HIS A 182 -10.87 -16.81 -1.02
N ILE A 183 -9.91 -16.06 -1.58
CA ILE A 183 -9.14 -16.46 -2.76
C ILE A 183 -7.66 -16.73 -2.47
N PHE A 184 -7.13 -16.12 -1.41
CA PHE A 184 -5.71 -16.17 -1.07
C PHE A 184 -5.46 -16.98 0.18
N SER A 185 -4.33 -17.68 0.15
CA SER A 185 -3.71 -18.40 1.25
C SER A 185 -2.45 -17.66 1.70
N GLU A 186 -1.84 -18.12 2.80
CA GLU A 186 -0.58 -17.59 3.31
C GLU A 186 0.52 -17.52 2.24
N ILE A 187 0.57 -18.52 1.35
CA ILE A 187 1.54 -18.56 0.23
C ILE A 187 1.30 -17.40 -0.75
N ASP A 188 0.05 -17.04 -1.02
CA ASP A 188 -0.28 -15.97 -1.96
C ASP A 188 0.09 -14.58 -1.40
N PHE A 189 0.00 -14.41 -0.08
CA PHE A 189 0.47 -13.18 0.58
C PHE A 189 1.99 -13.05 0.53
N ASP A 190 2.71 -14.15 0.75
CA ASP A 190 4.17 -14.19 0.57
C ASP A 190 4.58 -13.94 -0.89
N ILE A 191 3.87 -14.53 -1.86
CA ILE A 191 4.07 -14.24 -3.28
C ILE A 191 3.88 -12.74 -3.54
N LYS A 192 2.78 -12.15 -3.05
CA LYS A 192 2.47 -10.73 -3.24
C LYS A 192 3.60 -9.82 -2.73
N ALA A 193 4.19 -10.13 -1.59
CA ALA A 193 5.31 -9.38 -1.03
C ALA A 193 6.58 -9.43 -1.92
N ASN A 194 6.68 -10.45 -2.78
CA ASN A 194 7.78 -10.67 -3.72
C ASN A 194 7.45 -10.27 -5.17
N LEU A 195 6.31 -9.62 -5.40
CA LEU A 195 5.97 -9.03 -6.69
C LEU A 195 6.50 -7.60 -6.78
N ILE A 196 7.10 -7.26 -7.92
CA ILE A 196 7.58 -5.92 -8.23
C ILE A 196 6.62 -5.31 -9.25
N ALA A 197 5.91 -4.26 -8.84
CA ALA A 197 5.05 -3.50 -9.73
C ALA A 197 5.89 -2.80 -10.81
N VAL A 198 5.55 -3.05 -12.08
CA VAL A 198 6.19 -2.47 -13.25
C VAL A 198 5.12 -2.07 -14.26
N SER A 199 5.48 -1.26 -15.24
CA SER A 199 4.62 -0.97 -16.37
C SER A 199 5.27 -1.40 -17.68
N VAL A 200 4.44 -1.84 -18.62
CA VAL A 200 4.84 -2.15 -19.99
C VAL A 200 3.83 -1.49 -20.92
N PHE A 201 4.28 -0.48 -21.65
CA PHE A 201 3.44 0.41 -22.43
C PHE A 201 2.28 1.01 -21.62
N GLY A 202 2.58 1.47 -20.39
CA GLY A 202 1.57 2.03 -19.50
C GLY A 202 0.61 1.01 -18.87
N ILE A 203 0.70 -0.26 -19.26
CA ILE A 203 -0.12 -1.33 -18.68
C ILE A 203 0.53 -1.78 -17.36
N PRO A 204 -0.20 -1.80 -16.22
CA PRO A 204 0.33 -2.22 -14.94
C PRO A 204 0.54 -3.74 -14.92
N MET A 205 1.79 -4.17 -14.78
CA MET A 205 2.20 -5.58 -14.73
C MET A 205 3.03 -5.85 -13.48
N ALA A 206 3.31 -7.13 -13.21
CA ALA A 206 4.19 -7.53 -12.13
C ALA A 206 5.38 -8.36 -12.64
N LYS A 207 6.56 -8.07 -12.09
CA LYS A 207 7.77 -8.89 -12.25
C LYS A 207 7.99 -9.70 -10.97
N VAL A 208 8.41 -10.95 -11.12
CA VAL A 208 8.61 -11.86 -9.98
C VAL A 208 10.02 -11.73 -9.42
N ARG A 209 10.16 -11.55 -8.11
CA ARG A 209 11.46 -11.57 -7.44
C ARG A 209 11.93 -13.02 -7.23
N GLY A 210 12.80 -13.47 -8.14
CA GLY A 210 13.55 -14.73 -8.00
C GLY A 210 12.78 -16.00 -8.38
N HIS A 211 13.54 -17.08 -8.60
CA HIS A 211 13.01 -18.35 -9.10
C HIS A 211 12.12 -19.09 -8.09
N ALA A 212 12.41 -18.99 -6.79
CA ALA A 212 11.61 -19.65 -5.74
C ALA A 212 10.15 -19.17 -5.72
N THR A 213 9.93 -17.86 -5.93
CA THR A 213 8.59 -17.27 -6.01
C THR A 213 7.86 -17.75 -7.26
N GLN A 214 8.56 -17.90 -8.40
CA GLN A 214 7.99 -18.43 -9.63
C GLN A 214 7.45 -19.84 -9.43
N ILE A 215 8.22 -20.74 -8.80
CA ILE A 215 7.77 -22.11 -8.49
C ILE A 215 6.49 -22.10 -7.63
N LYS A 216 6.40 -21.17 -6.66
CA LYS A 216 5.19 -21.02 -5.84
C LYS A 216 4.00 -20.59 -6.69
N ILE A 217 4.19 -19.62 -7.58
CA ILE A 217 3.15 -19.16 -8.52
C ILE A 217 2.68 -20.31 -9.40
N ASP A 218 3.59 -21.07 -9.99
CA ASP A 218 3.25 -22.19 -10.88
C ASP A 218 2.34 -23.21 -10.16
N LYS A 219 2.68 -23.56 -8.92
CA LYS A 219 1.85 -24.44 -8.08
C LYS A 219 0.49 -23.82 -7.75
N GLN A 220 0.43 -22.51 -7.50
CA GLN A 220 -0.81 -21.81 -7.19
C GLN A 220 -1.73 -21.69 -8.42
N CYS A 221 -1.16 -21.55 -9.62
CA CYS A 221 -1.88 -21.59 -10.89
C CYS A 221 -2.44 -22.99 -11.17
N GLU A 222 -1.62 -24.03 -11.03
CA GLU A 222 -2.03 -25.44 -11.20
C GLU A 222 -3.15 -25.81 -10.22
N LEU A 223 -3.00 -25.44 -8.95
CA LEU A 223 -3.99 -25.72 -7.90
C LEU A 223 -5.35 -25.07 -8.17
N ARG A 224 -5.36 -23.92 -8.87
CA ARG A 224 -6.58 -23.17 -9.23
C ARG A 224 -7.08 -23.48 -10.64
N ASN A 225 -6.30 -24.19 -11.44
CA ASN A 225 -6.53 -24.37 -12.87
C ASN A 225 -6.72 -23.03 -13.62
N ILE A 226 -5.83 -22.06 -13.38
CA ILE A 226 -5.86 -20.75 -14.04
C ILE A 226 -4.52 -20.43 -14.70
N THR A 227 -4.53 -19.49 -15.65
CA THR A 227 -3.30 -19.01 -16.30
C THR A 227 -2.49 -18.11 -15.37
N HIS A 228 -1.20 -17.91 -15.66
CA HIS A 228 -0.37 -16.93 -14.95
C HIS A 228 -1.02 -15.55 -14.98
N ASN A 229 -1.44 -15.06 -16.15
CA ASN A 229 -2.03 -13.73 -16.26
C ASN A 229 -3.28 -13.59 -15.38
N ASP A 230 -4.16 -14.60 -15.34
CA ASP A 230 -5.32 -14.58 -14.45
C ASP A 230 -4.91 -14.55 -12.98
N TYR A 231 -3.89 -15.31 -12.60
CA TYR A 231 -3.35 -15.26 -11.24
C TYR A 231 -2.80 -13.88 -10.87
N PHE A 232 -2.06 -13.21 -11.78
CA PHE A 232 -1.59 -11.84 -11.57
C PHE A 232 -2.75 -10.82 -11.48
N ARG A 233 -3.85 -11.04 -12.21
CA ARG A 233 -5.08 -10.24 -12.08
C ARG A 233 -5.71 -10.34 -10.71
N LEU A 234 -5.67 -11.51 -10.06
CA LEU A 234 -6.12 -11.64 -8.67
C LEU A 234 -5.35 -10.69 -7.74
N HIS A 235 -4.05 -10.47 -8.02
CA HIS A 235 -3.19 -9.55 -7.26
C HIS A 235 -3.33 -8.08 -7.68
N GLY A 236 -4.16 -7.76 -8.68
CA GLY A 236 -4.41 -6.40 -9.15
C GLY A 236 -3.54 -5.93 -10.32
N TYR A 237 -2.94 -6.85 -11.08
CA TYR A 237 -2.11 -6.55 -12.26
C TYR A 237 -2.74 -7.10 -13.54
N GLU A 238 -2.53 -6.46 -14.69
CA GLU A 238 -3.06 -6.95 -15.97
C GLU A 238 -2.37 -8.22 -16.48
N GLY A 239 -1.15 -8.48 -15.99
CA GLY A 239 -0.42 -9.71 -16.26
C GLY A 239 0.99 -9.73 -15.70
N HIS A 240 1.77 -10.71 -16.15
CA HIS A 240 3.17 -10.87 -15.76
C HIS A 240 4.12 -10.26 -16.78
N CYS A 241 5.17 -9.61 -16.28
CA CYS A 241 6.29 -9.14 -17.09
C CYS A 241 7.36 -10.24 -17.13
N ASP A 242 7.47 -10.95 -18.26
CA ASP A 242 8.48 -11.99 -18.44
C ASP A 242 9.89 -11.39 -18.61
N SER A 243 10.92 -12.25 -18.65
CA SER A 243 12.31 -11.82 -18.82
C SER A 243 12.65 -11.29 -20.21
N ARG A 244 11.80 -11.54 -21.21
CA ARG A 244 11.94 -11.07 -22.60
C ARG A 244 11.27 -9.71 -22.80
N MET A 245 10.40 -9.32 -21.89
CA MET A 245 9.75 -8.01 -21.85
C MET A 245 10.67 -7.00 -21.17
N LYS A 246 10.91 -5.88 -21.84
CA LYS A 246 11.47 -4.68 -21.23
C LYS A 246 10.33 -3.85 -20.65
N THR A 247 10.49 -3.45 -19.40
CA THR A 247 9.63 -2.51 -18.69
C THR A 247 9.80 -1.10 -19.24
N ASP A 248 8.83 -0.23 -18.97
CA ASP A 248 8.87 1.17 -19.40
C ASP A 248 10.11 1.88 -18.85
N LYS A 249 10.47 1.62 -17.60
CA LYS A 249 11.69 2.17 -16.98
C LYS A 249 12.98 1.69 -17.64
N GLU A 250 13.04 0.42 -18.04
CA GLU A 250 14.19 -0.12 -18.76
C GLU A 250 14.31 0.51 -20.16
N ILE A 251 13.18 0.72 -20.85
CA ILE A 251 13.16 1.40 -22.15
C ILE A 251 13.55 2.88 -22.00
N GLU A 252 12.97 3.58 -21.02
CA GLU A 252 13.29 4.96 -20.69
C GLU A 252 14.79 5.12 -20.38
N HIS A 253 15.38 4.18 -19.63
CA HIS A 253 16.81 4.18 -19.35
C HIS A 253 17.66 4.01 -20.61
N ILE A 254 17.24 3.17 -21.56
CA ILE A 254 17.91 3.04 -22.86
C ILE A 254 17.81 4.35 -23.63
N ILE A 255 16.62 4.94 -23.75
CA ILE A 255 16.39 6.20 -24.47
C ILE A 255 17.24 7.34 -23.87
N LYS A 256 17.32 7.42 -22.53
CA LYS A 256 18.11 8.43 -21.80
C LYS A 256 19.60 8.45 -22.16
N LYS A 257 20.18 7.32 -22.60
CA LYS A 257 21.58 7.28 -23.08
C LYS A 257 21.81 8.13 -24.33
N TYR A 258 20.75 8.38 -25.09
CA TYR A 258 20.79 9.09 -26.37
C TYR A 258 20.17 10.50 -26.27
N VAL A 259 19.81 10.92 -25.06
CA VAL A 259 19.36 12.28 -24.81
C VAL A 259 20.53 13.23 -25.02
N THR A 260 20.30 14.22 -25.86
CA THR A 260 21.29 15.27 -26.16
C THR A 260 21.16 16.42 -25.17
N ARG A 261 19.96 17.03 -25.10
CA ARG A 261 19.56 18.06 -24.14
C ARG A 261 18.06 17.97 -23.89
N ASP A 262 17.61 18.27 -22.68
CA ASP A 262 16.21 18.19 -22.24
C ASP A 262 15.58 16.82 -22.57
N ASN A 263 14.51 16.81 -23.37
CA ASN A 263 13.82 15.59 -23.80
C ASN A 263 14.19 15.18 -25.24
N PHE A 264 15.21 15.79 -25.85
CA PHE A 264 15.60 15.51 -27.24
C PHE A 264 16.54 14.33 -27.35
N VAL A 265 16.21 13.39 -28.23
CA VAL A 265 16.93 12.15 -28.45
C VAL A 265 17.51 12.14 -29.86
N PHE A 266 18.83 12.02 -29.95
CA PHE A 266 19.49 11.70 -31.21
C PHE A 266 19.95 10.25 -31.15
N LEU A 267 19.27 9.38 -31.90
CA LEU A 267 19.51 7.94 -31.92
C LEU A 267 20.18 7.55 -33.27
N PRO A 268 21.52 7.40 -33.31
CA PRO A 268 22.22 7.05 -34.54
C PRO A 268 21.86 5.63 -35.00
N HIS A 269 21.73 5.41 -36.31
CA HIS A 269 21.53 4.08 -36.90
C HIS A 269 22.65 3.09 -36.57
N THR A 270 23.84 3.58 -36.22
CA THR A 270 25.01 2.78 -35.81
C THR A 270 25.00 2.38 -34.34
N SER A 271 24.05 2.89 -33.54
CA SER A 271 23.98 2.53 -32.12
C SER A 271 23.47 1.11 -31.92
N GLU A 272 24.03 0.41 -30.92
CA GLU A 272 23.66 -0.97 -30.60
C GLU A 272 22.18 -1.11 -30.22
N ASP A 273 21.59 -0.06 -29.65
CA ASP A 273 20.18 -0.07 -29.24
C ASP A 273 19.20 0.29 -30.38
N TYR A 274 19.68 0.82 -31.53
CA TYR A 274 18.80 1.32 -32.61
C TYR A 274 17.81 0.26 -33.09
N PHE A 275 18.31 -0.89 -33.55
CA PHE A 275 17.47 -1.96 -34.06
C PHE A 275 16.59 -2.58 -32.97
N SER A 276 17.07 -2.61 -31.71
CA SER A 276 16.25 -3.08 -30.59
C SER A 276 15.04 -2.17 -30.37
N LEU A 277 15.19 -0.85 -30.47
CA LEU A 277 14.10 0.10 -30.29
C LEU A 277 13.17 0.12 -31.49
N VAL A 278 13.69 0.09 -32.72
CA VAL A 278 12.88 0.05 -33.95
C VAL A 278 12.02 -1.22 -34.02
N ASN A 279 12.61 -2.38 -33.77
CA ASN A 279 11.86 -3.64 -33.77
C ASN A 279 10.77 -3.65 -32.68
N ARG A 280 11.02 -3.00 -31.54
CA ARG A 280 10.05 -2.87 -30.45
C ARG A 280 8.91 -1.94 -30.85
N ALA A 281 9.23 -0.77 -31.41
CA ALA A 281 8.27 0.19 -31.94
C ALA A 281 7.33 -0.48 -32.97
N SER A 282 7.90 -1.18 -33.94
CA SER A 282 7.15 -1.90 -34.97
C SER A 282 6.20 -2.96 -34.38
N ARG A 283 6.65 -3.74 -33.39
CA ARG A 283 5.79 -4.73 -32.70
C ARG A 283 4.66 -4.09 -31.89
N SER A 284 4.83 -2.84 -31.48
CA SER A 284 3.78 -2.03 -30.84
C SER A 284 2.97 -1.20 -31.83
N ASN A 285 3.12 -1.45 -33.14
CA ASN A 285 2.45 -0.72 -34.21
C ASN A 285 2.73 0.80 -34.19
N MET A 286 3.96 1.17 -33.85
CA MET A 286 4.46 2.55 -33.81
C MET A 286 5.68 2.70 -34.70
N THR A 287 5.85 3.89 -35.28
CA THR A 287 7.14 4.36 -35.80
C THR A 287 8.12 4.58 -34.66
N ILE A 288 9.42 4.66 -34.97
CA ILE A 288 10.45 4.93 -33.94
C ILE A 288 10.26 6.31 -33.30
N ASP A 289 9.76 7.28 -34.06
CA ASP A 289 9.45 8.62 -33.57
C ASP A 289 8.28 8.56 -32.56
N GLU A 290 7.15 7.96 -32.95
CA GLU A 290 5.98 7.78 -32.06
C GLU A 290 6.34 6.99 -30.78
N PHE A 291 7.20 5.99 -30.90
CA PHE A 291 7.66 5.19 -29.78
C PHE A 291 8.49 6.01 -28.79
N ILE A 292 9.44 6.82 -29.27
CA ILE A 292 10.26 7.70 -28.42
C ILE A 292 9.36 8.76 -27.75
N GLU A 293 8.37 9.26 -28.48
CA GLU A 293 7.36 10.20 -28.00
C GLU A 293 6.43 9.62 -26.96
N PHE A 294 6.05 8.34 -27.07
CA PHE A 294 5.27 7.64 -26.05
C PHE A 294 5.96 7.68 -24.67
N PHE A 295 7.30 7.61 -24.63
CA PHE A 295 8.09 7.73 -23.41
C PHE A 295 8.41 9.18 -23.01
N GLY A 296 7.83 10.18 -23.69
CA GLY A 296 7.99 11.60 -23.36
C GLY A 296 9.21 12.28 -23.96
N PHE A 297 9.86 11.67 -24.96
CA PHE A 297 11.03 12.22 -25.64
C PHE A 297 10.73 12.63 -27.07
N ILE A 298 11.58 13.45 -27.68
CA ILE A 298 11.44 13.88 -29.07
C ILE A 298 12.65 13.40 -29.86
N LYS A 299 12.44 12.56 -30.88
CA LYS A 299 13.53 12.13 -31.76
C LYS A 299 13.89 13.24 -32.75
N VAL A 300 15.19 13.50 -32.91
CA VAL A 300 15.76 14.37 -33.94
C VAL A 300 16.74 13.59 -34.82
N ASP A 301 16.85 13.97 -36.09
CA ASP A 301 17.68 13.27 -37.07
C ASP A 301 19.15 13.69 -37.02
N SER A 302 19.46 14.84 -36.40
CA SER A 302 20.83 15.24 -36.12
C SER A 302 20.93 16.15 -34.90
N ARG A 303 22.17 16.38 -34.41
CA ARG A 303 22.46 17.33 -33.32
C ARG A 303 22.46 18.80 -33.77
N ARG A 304 22.16 19.10 -35.04
CA ARG A 304 22.21 20.45 -35.61
C ARG A 304 20.93 21.22 -35.29
N GLU A 305 21.03 22.53 -35.09
CA GLU A 305 19.89 23.42 -34.80
C GLU A 305 18.78 23.30 -35.87
N SER A 306 19.17 23.14 -37.14
CA SER A 306 18.24 22.93 -38.26
C SER A 306 17.32 21.71 -38.09
N SER A 307 17.78 20.64 -37.44
CA SER A 307 16.95 19.46 -37.19
C SER A 307 15.84 19.72 -36.18
N TYR A 308 16.07 20.65 -35.24
CA TYR A 308 15.08 21.06 -34.26
C TYR A 308 14.02 21.95 -34.92
N ILE A 309 14.44 22.89 -35.77
CA ILE A 309 13.54 23.75 -36.56
C ILE A 309 12.61 22.89 -37.42
N ILE A 310 13.15 21.91 -38.15
CA ILE A 310 12.35 20.99 -38.98
C ILE A 310 11.30 20.25 -38.14
N LYS A 311 11.64 19.80 -36.92
CA LYS A 311 10.70 19.11 -36.05
C LYS A 311 9.60 20.04 -35.51
N ILE A 312 9.94 21.29 -35.19
CA ILE A 312 8.95 22.33 -34.84
C ILE A 312 8.00 22.58 -36.02
N GLU A 313 8.52 22.69 -37.24
CA GLU A 313 7.70 22.87 -38.45
C GLU A 313 6.77 21.68 -38.71
N GLN A 314 7.23 20.44 -38.47
CA GLN A 314 6.38 19.24 -38.55
C GLN A 314 5.22 19.31 -37.54
N TYR A 315 5.50 19.64 -36.28
CA TYR A 315 4.42 19.81 -35.30
C TYR A 315 3.52 21.01 -35.64
N ALA A 316 4.06 22.08 -36.23
CA ALA A 316 3.24 23.17 -36.74
C ALA A 316 2.26 22.67 -37.80
N GLN A 317 2.67 21.75 -38.68
CA GLN A 317 1.79 21.13 -39.65
C GLN A 317 0.71 20.25 -38.99
N GLU A 318 1.07 19.43 -38.00
CA GLU A 318 0.11 18.62 -37.22
C GLU A 318 -0.94 19.50 -36.53
N ILE A 319 -0.52 20.65 -35.98
CA ILE A 319 -1.43 21.60 -35.32
C ILE A 319 -2.40 22.25 -36.32
N ARG A 320 -2.03 22.41 -37.61
CA ARG A 320 -2.96 22.95 -38.63
C ARG A 320 -4.19 22.08 -38.80
N GLU A 321 -4.05 20.77 -38.63
CA GLU A 321 -5.18 19.83 -38.70
C GLU A 321 -6.13 19.95 -37.52
N LEU A 322 -5.71 20.64 -36.44
CA LEU A 322 -6.46 20.88 -35.22
C LEU A 322 -7.03 22.31 -35.15
N VAL A 323 -6.91 23.09 -36.22
CA VAL A 323 -7.46 24.45 -36.31
C VAL A 323 -8.99 24.39 -36.28
N ILE A 324 -9.58 25.28 -35.49
CA ILE A 324 -11.02 25.40 -35.31
C ILE A 324 -11.51 26.59 -36.13
N GLY A 325 -12.46 26.35 -37.04
CA GLY A 325 -13.06 27.36 -37.90
C GLY A 325 -12.10 27.90 -38.98
N ASP A 326 -12.38 29.10 -39.48
CA ASP A 326 -11.64 29.72 -40.59
C ASP A 326 -10.43 30.58 -40.12
N GLY A 327 -10.07 30.49 -38.85
CA GLY A 327 -9.00 31.28 -38.21
C GLY A 327 -7.69 30.51 -38.03
N ASN A 328 -6.87 30.96 -37.08
CA ASN A 328 -5.65 30.27 -36.63
C ASN A 328 -5.78 29.73 -35.20
N GLN A 329 -7.03 29.55 -34.74
CA GLN A 329 -7.34 29.17 -33.37
C GLN A 329 -7.23 27.65 -33.20
N VAL A 330 -6.53 27.21 -32.15
CA VAL A 330 -6.28 25.79 -31.87
C VAL A 330 -6.59 25.47 -30.43
N TYR A 331 -7.31 24.36 -30.20
CA TYR A 331 -7.53 23.81 -28.87
C TYR A 331 -6.60 22.63 -28.64
N ILE A 332 -5.69 22.76 -27.67
CA ILE A 332 -4.77 21.69 -27.27
C ILE A 332 -4.96 21.42 -25.77
N LYS A 333 -5.47 20.23 -25.46
CA LYS A 333 -5.68 19.76 -24.09
C LYS A 333 -4.36 19.58 -23.36
N THR A 334 -4.26 20.06 -22.13
CA THR A 334 -3.01 20.09 -21.33
C THR A 334 -2.46 18.70 -20.96
N ASP A 335 -3.31 17.67 -20.94
CA ASP A 335 -2.91 16.26 -20.73
C ASP A 335 -2.63 15.50 -22.04
N SER A 336 -2.77 16.16 -23.19
CA SER A 336 -2.50 15.55 -24.49
C SER A 336 -1.01 15.30 -24.72
N ASN A 337 -0.70 14.28 -25.53
CA ASN A 337 0.68 14.03 -25.95
C ASN A 337 1.25 15.21 -26.75
N LEU A 338 0.44 15.86 -27.59
CA LEU A 338 0.87 17.03 -28.37
C LEU A 338 1.31 18.19 -27.47
N TYR A 339 0.57 18.46 -26.38
CA TYR A 339 0.96 19.46 -25.38
C TYR A 339 2.31 19.14 -24.73
N ARG A 340 2.52 17.89 -24.27
CA ARG A 340 3.79 17.47 -23.63
C ARG A 340 4.99 17.62 -24.57
N LYS A 341 4.84 17.27 -25.86
CA LYS A 341 5.87 17.42 -26.90
C LYS A 341 6.24 18.90 -27.06
N LEU A 342 5.24 19.74 -27.37
CA LEU A 342 5.42 21.16 -27.68
C LEU A 342 5.91 21.99 -26.48
N TYR A 343 5.44 21.68 -25.27
CA TYR A 343 5.89 22.34 -24.05
C TYR A 343 7.42 22.22 -23.83
N SER A 344 8.02 21.10 -24.23
CA SER A 344 9.47 20.90 -24.13
C SER A 344 10.25 21.88 -25.03
N PHE A 345 9.71 22.25 -26.20
CA PHE A 345 10.30 23.26 -27.08
C PHE A 345 10.17 24.68 -26.50
N ALA A 346 9.01 25.02 -25.95
CA ALA A 346 8.77 26.33 -25.34
C ALA A 346 9.74 26.58 -24.18
N LYS A 347 9.89 25.58 -23.29
CA LYS A 347 10.79 25.65 -22.14
C LYS A 347 12.26 25.89 -22.53
N ARG A 348 12.76 25.22 -23.58
CA ARG A 348 14.16 25.38 -24.04
C ARG A 348 14.45 26.76 -24.61
N ARG A 349 13.42 27.41 -25.17
CA ARG A 349 13.51 28.77 -25.69
C ARG A 349 13.20 29.84 -24.64
N GLU A 350 12.95 29.42 -23.39
CA GLU A 350 12.54 30.29 -22.29
C GLU A 350 11.29 31.13 -22.63
N ILE A 351 10.40 30.58 -23.45
CA ILE A 351 9.13 31.20 -23.85
C ILE A 351 7.95 30.40 -23.29
N SER A 352 6.79 31.04 -23.15
CA SER A 352 5.56 30.33 -22.80
C SER A 352 5.10 29.42 -23.94
N PHE A 353 4.30 28.41 -23.59
CA PHE A 353 3.66 27.53 -24.59
C PHE A 353 2.81 28.34 -25.58
N ASP A 354 2.08 29.33 -25.08
CA ASP A 354 1.25 30.22 -25.88
C ASP A 354 2.10 31.10 -26.80
N ARG A 355 3.28 31.55 -26.34
CA ARG A 355 4.24 32.28 -27.16
C ARG A 355 4.82 31.40 -28.27
N LEU A 356 5.12 30.14 -27.97
CA LEU A 356 5.56 29.17 -28.97
C LEU A 356 4.48 28.96 -30.05
N LEU A 357 3.22 28.75 -29.65
CA LEU A 357 2.11 28.59 -30.59
C LEU A 357 1.91 29.83 -31.47
N MET A 358 1.98 31.03 -30.88
CA MET A 358 1.91 32.29 -31.63
C MET A 358 3.01 32.41 -32.68
N GLU A 359 4.25 32.02 -32.34
CA GLU A 359 5.36 32.02 -33.30
C GLU A 359 5.22 30.97 -34.41
N MET A 360 4.50 29.87 -34.12
CA MET A 360 4.11 28.86 -35.11
C MET A 360 2.90 29.30 -35.95
N GLY A 361 2.32 30.48 -35.66
CA GLY A 361 1.18 31.06 -36.37
C GLY A 361 -0.20 30.75 -35.78
N PHE A 362 -0.28 30.13 -34.60
CA PHE A 362 -1.53 29.70 -33.97
C PHE A 362 -1.88 30.51 -32.73
N GLU A 363 -3.17 30.74 -32.53
CA GLU A 363 -3.73 31.29 -31.30
C GLU A 363 -4.33 30.15 -30.47
N ARG A 364 -3.86 29.94 -29.25
CA ARG A 364 -4.45 28.92 -28.38
C ARG A 364 -5.80 29.39 -27.88
N VAL A 365 -6.84 28.60 -28.12
CA VAL A 365 -8.16 28.77 -27.51
C VAL A 365 -8.38 27.70 -26.45
N TYR A 366 -9.11 28.07 -25.41
CA TYR A 366 -9.52 27.18 -24.33
C TYR A 366 -10.99 26.84 -24.53
N ASN A 367 -11.35 25.56 -24.45
CA ASN A 367 -12.75 25.14 -24.48
C ASN A 367 -13.44 25.70 -23.22
N PRO A 368 -14.58 26.41 -23.33
CA PRO A 368 -15.35 26.89 -22.18
C PRO A 368 -15.69 25.80 -21.15
N ASN A 369 -15.82 24.54 -21.58
CA ASN A 369 -16.05 23.41 -20.67
C ASN A 369 -14.78 22.93 -19.92
N ASP A 370 -13.60 23.42 -20.29
CA ASP A 370 -12.31 23.25 -19.59
C ASP A 370 -11.81 24.55 -18.94
N ILE A 371 -12.58 25.65 -19.04
CA ILE A 371 -12.32 26.88 -18.30
C ILE A 371 -12.85 26.64 -16.88
N VAL A 372 -11.95 26.70 -15.89
CA VAL A 372 -12.40 26.96 -14.53
C VAL A 372 -12.83 28.42 -14.49
N GLU A 373 -14.14 28.66 -14.55
CA GLU A 373 -14.69 30.00 -14.36
C GLU A 373 -14.34 30.46 -12.93
N PHE A 374 -13.52 31.49 -12.85
CA PHE A 374 -13.34 32.26 -11.63
C PHE A 374 -14.01 33.60 -11.86
N GLU A 375 -15.15 33.83 -11.21
CA GLU A 375 -15.87 35.08 -11.30
C GLU A 375 -14.96 36.26 -10.91
N ASN A 376 -14.69 37.11 -11.91
CA ASN A 376 -14.25 38.50 -11.90
C ASN A 376 -13.44 39.03 -10.68
N PHE A 377 -12.12 39.16 -10.87
CA PHE A 377 -11.31 40.15 -10.14
C PHE A 377 -10.74 41.18 -11.13
N SER A 378 -11.51 42.24 -11.41
CA SER A 378 -10.94 43.44 -12.04
C SER A 378 -10.28 44.30 -10.96
N ARG A 379 -8.96 44.24 -10.83
CA ARG A 379 -8.19 45.32 -10.16
C ARG A 379 -7.59 46.21 -11.24
N ASN A 380 -8.00 47.49 -11.23
CA ASN A 380 -7.30 48.54 -11.96
C ASN A 380 -5.87 48.61 -11.43
N PHE A 381 -4.90 48.23 -12.25
CA PHE A 381 -3.50 48.50 -11.96
C PHE A 381 -3.27 50.00 -12.13
N ASP A 382 -2.97 50.68 -11.02
CA ASP A 382 -2.53 52.06 -11.03
C ASP A 382 -1.15 52.10 -11.69
N LYS A 383 -1.05 52.73 -12.87
CA LYS A 383 0.16 52.75 -13.72
C LYS A 383 1.28 53.65 -13.20
N ASN A 384 1.11 54.25 -12.03
CA ASN A 384 2.07 55.19 -11.45
C ASN A 384 2.92 54.52 -10.35
N HIS A 385 3.68 53.48 -10.69
CA HIS A 385 4.79 53.05 -9.84
C HIS A 385 6.05 53.81 -10.30
N PRO A 386 6.56 54.77 -9.52
CA PRO A 386 7.82 55.41 -9.86
C PRO A 386 8.95 54.39 -9.69
N ASP A 387 9.87 54.40 -10.65
CA ASP A 387 11.19 53.77 -10.59
C ASP A 387 11.30 52.24 -10.75
N ILE A 388 10.53 51.67 -11.69
CA ILE A 388 10.76 50.30 -12.19
C ILE A 388 12.18 50.17 -12.78
N ASP A 389 12.67 51.20 -13.48
CA ASP A 389 13.98 51.17 -14.12
C ASP A 389 15.15 51.24 -13.11
N ALA A 390 14.99 51.98 -12.00
CA ALA A 390 15.99 51.95 -10.91
C ALA A 390 16.04 50.58 -10.21
N LEU A 391 14.87 49.96 -9.98
CA LEU A 391 14.78 48.63 -9.40
C LEU A 391 15.40 47.55 -10.30
N ILE A 392 15.22 47.66 -11.62
CA ILE A 392 15.87 46.74 -12.57
C ILE A 392 17.40 46.91 -12.50
N LYS A 393 17.89 48.15 -12.40
CA LYS A 393 19.32 48.44 -12.32
C LYS A 393 19.97 47.93 -11.03
N GLU A 394 19.27 48.04 -9.90
CA GLU A 394 19.72 47.43 -8.63
C GLU A 394 19.79 45.90 -8.73
N LEU A 395 18.83 45.27 -9.43
CA LEU A 395 18.80 43.81 -9.60
C LEU A 395 19.93 43.30 -10.52
N GLU A 396 20.35 44.10 -11.51
CA GLU A 396 21.50 43.81 -12.38
C GLU A 396 22.82 43.82 -11.59
N ASP A 397 22.99 44.73 -10.61
CA ASP A 397 24.19 44.82 -9.77
C ASP A 397 24.29 43.70 -8.71
N ILE A 398 23.16 43.08 -8.32
CA ILE A 398 23.10 41.98 -7.33
C ILE A 398 23.50 40.62 -7.93
N GLN A 399 23.52 40.49 -9.26
CA GLN A 399 23.57 39.19 -9.96
C GLN A 399 24.89 38.39 -9.86
N GLY A 400 25.84 38.78 -8.99
CA GLY A 400 27.23 38.28 -9.01
C GLY A 400 27.65 37.24 -7.96
N ASP A 401 27.13 37.25 -6.73
CA ASP A 401 27.76 36.47 -5.64
C ASP A 401 26.84 35.40 -5.03
N LEU A 402 27.04 34.15 -5.45
CA LEU A 402 26.50 32.97 -4.78
C LEU A 402 27.48 32.47 -3.72
N GLU A 403 27.47 33.08 -2.54
CA GLU A 403 28.08 32.46 -1.37
C GLU A 403 27.23 31.24 -0.93
N ARG A 404 27.84 30.05 -0.99
CA ARG A 404 27.23 28.84 -0.45
C ARG A 404 27.54 28.72 1.03
N THR A 405 26.60 29.11 1.87
CA THR A 405 26.62 28.76 3.29
C THR A 405 25.95 27.41 3.50
N ILE A 406 26.68 26.43 4.04
CA ILE A 406 26.09 25.17 4.50
C ILE A 406 25.45 25.45 5.86
N SER A 407 24.11 25.47 5.93
CA SER A 407 23.38 25.50 7.20
C SER A 407 22.84 24.12 7.55
N SER A 408 23.07 23.68 8.79
CA SER A 408 22.37 22.55 9.38
C SER A 408 20.98 23.02 9.82
N VAL A 409 19.95 22.76 9.00
CA VAL A 409 18.56 23.11 9.38
C VAL A 409 17.99 22.00 10.25
N GLU A 410 17.71 22.32 11.50
CA GLU A 410 16.86 21.52 12.38
C GLU A 410 15.41 21.62 11.88
N ARG A 411 14.77 20.49 11.55
CA ARG A 411 13.43 20.44 10.95
C ARG A 411 12.47 19.70 11.87
N ILE A 412 11.45 20.41 12.36
CA ILE A 412 10.37 19.81 13.17
C ILE A 412 9.48 18.97 12.25
N ASN A 413 9.36 17.67 12.54
CA ASN A 413 8.48 16.75 11.83
C ASN A 413 7.06 16.82 12.40
N ARG A 414 6.11 17.33 11.61
CA ARG A 414 4.68 17.46 12.00
C ARG A 414 3.95 16.13 12.01
N CYS A 415 2.95 15.98 12.87
CA CYS A 415 2.09 14.79 12.91
C CYS A 415 1.21 14.67 11.65
N THR A 416 1.63 13.83 10.70
CA THR A 416 0.95 13.61 9.42
C THR A 416 -0.46 13.03 9.59
N THR A 417 -0.68 12.22 10.64
CA THR A 417 -1.99 11.66 11.00
C THR A 417 -2.97 12.76 11.43
N LEU A 418 -2.52 13.71 12.25
CA LEU A 418 -3.33 14.86 12.70
C LEU A 418 -3.82 15.69 11.51
N VAL A 419 -2.88 16.07 10.63
CA VAL A 419 -3.15 16.84 9.41
C VAL A 419 -4.17 16.11 8.52
N SER A 420 -4.00 14.81 8.31
CA SER A 420 -4.92 14.00 7.49
C SER A 420 -6.33 13.93 8.08
N LYS A 421 -6.45 13.77 9.41
CA LYS A 421 -7.74 13.73 10.12
C LYS A 421 -8.45 15.07 10.12
N LEU A 422 -7.74 16.18 10.31
CA LEU A 422 -8.30 17.54 10.25
C LEU A 422 -8.85 17.86 8.85
N LYS A 423 -8.11 17.57 7.78
CA LYS A 423 -8.60 17.79 6.40
C LYS A 423 -9.88 17.01 6.12
N LYS A 424 -9.97 15.78 6.64
CA LYS A 424 -11.19 14.94 6.53
C LYS A 424 -12.36 15.50 7.35
N LEU A 425 -12.12 15.96 8.58
CA LEU A 425 -13.15 16.54 9.46
C LEU A 425 -13.89 17.69 8.75
N TYR A 426 -13.15 18.55 8.06
CA TYR A 426 -13.72 19.68 7.33
C TYR A 426 -14.11 19.37 5.88
N ARG A 427 -14.13 18.08 5.50
CA ARG A 427 -14.46 17.63 4.13
C ARG A 427 -13.66 18.39 3.07
N PHE A 428 -12.39 18.67 3.38
CA PHE A 428 -11.48 19.45 2.54
C PHE A 428 -11.97 20.86 2.22
N LYS A 429 -12.77 21.49 3.08
CA LYS A 429 -13.22 22.89 2.96
C LYS A 429 -12.44 23.82 3.89
N CYS A 430 -12.26 25.06 3.45
CA CYS A 430 -11.66 26.13 4.25
C CYS A 430 -12.61 26.56 5.37
N GLN A 431 -12.09 26.77 6.58
CA GLN A 431 -12.86 27.24 7.73
C GLN A 431 -13.17 28.74 7.72
N LEU A 432 -12.50 29.52 6.85
CA LEU A 432 -12.61 30.99 6.77
C LEU A 432 -13.37 31.49 5.53
N CYS A 433 -13.65 30.61 4.56
CA CYS A 433 -14.43 30.99 3.38
C CYS A 433 -15.93 31.08 3.73
N SER A 434 -16.61 32.10 3.19
CA SER A 434 -18.07 32.22 3.20
C SER A 434 -18.65 32.00 1.79
N GLU A 435 -19.98 31.96 1.65
CA GLU A 435 -20.63 31.89 0.33
C GLU A 435 -20.41 33.16 -0.51
N GLU A 436 -20.22 34.32 0.13
CA GLU A 436 -20.02 35.63 -0.54
C GLU A 436 -18.54 35.99 -0.74
N SER A 437 -17.63 35.37 0.02
CA SER A 437 -16.19 35.70 0.03
C SER A 437 -15.29 34.46 -0.12
N GLY A 438 -15.82 33.41 -0.71
CA GLY A 438 -15.15 32.13 -0.91
C GLY A 438 -14.12 32.21 -2.04
N PHE A 439 -12.93 31.66 -1.80
CA PHE A 439 -11.93 31.49 -2.85
C PHE A 439 -12.16 30.16 -3.59
N PRO A 440 -11.76 30.08 -4.87
CA PRO A 440 -12.03 28.89 -5.66
C PRO A 440 -11.37 27.63 -5.10
N LEU A 441 -12.10 26.51 -5.20
CA LEU A 441 -11.64 25.22 -4.71
C LEU A 441 -10.74 24.55 -5.75
N ILE A 442 -9.57 24.09 -5.32
CA ILE A 442 -8.65 23.35 -6.18
C ILE A 442 -8.94 21.87 -6.00
N GLU A 443 -9.57 21.23 -6.98
CA GLU A 443 -9.83 19.78 -6.95
C GLU A 443 -8.56 18.99 -7.30
N LYS A 444 -8.30 17.92 -6.54
CA LYS A 444 -7.21 16.98 -6.80
C LYS A 444 -7.70 15.82 -7.65
N LEU A 445 -6.75 15.05 -8.18
CA LEU A 445 -7.01 13.83 -8.95
C LEU A 445 -7.92 12.80 -8.23
N ASP A 446 -7.97 12.82 -6.89
CA ASP A 446 -8.79 11.92 -6.08
C ASP A 446 -10.20 12.47 -5.77
N GLY A 447 -10.59 13.60 -6.36
CA GLY A 447 -11.88 14.28 -6.13
C GLY A 447 -11.93 15.07 -4.82
N SER A 448 -10.86 15.11 -4.02
CA SER A 448 -10.78 15.93 -2.81
C SER A 448 -10.28 17.34 -3.12
N TYR A 449 -10.69 18.33 -2.34
CA TYR A 449 -10.17 19.69 -2.50
C TYR A 449 -8.82 19.91 -1.80
N TYR A 450 -8.01 20.80 -2.35
CA TYR A 450 -6.74 21.21 -1.76
C TYR A 450 -6.99 22.23 -0.66
N VAL A 451 -6.62 21.82 0.56
CA VAL A 451 -6.58 22.67 1.75
C VAL A 451 -5.29 22.41 2.51
N GLU A 452 -4.86 23.43 3.22
CA GLU A 452 -3.66 23.44 4.05
C GLU A 452 -4.07 23.46 5.53
N VAL A 453 -3.24 22.90 6.39
CA VAL A 453 -3.41 23.01 7.85
C VAL A 453 -2.39 24.03 8.32
N HIS A 454 -2.88 25.07 8.98
CA HIS A 454 -2.10 26.14 9.55
C HIS A 454 -2.17 26.06 11.09
N HIS A 455 -1.03 26.18 11.77
CA HIS A 455 -1.00 26.29 13.22
C HIS A 455 -1.30 27.73 13.62
N ILE A 456 -2.23 27.92 14.56
CA ILE A 456 -2.66 29.25 15.01
C ILE A 456 -1.53 29.94 15.75
N ALA A 457 -0.97 29.28 16.77
CA ALA A 457 0.28 29.68 17.39
C ALA A 457 1.45 29.03 16.63
N PRO A 458 2.48 29.80 16.22
CA PRO A 458 3.57 29.28 15.41
C PRO A 458 4.45 28.31 16.20
N LEU A 459 4.84 27.20 15.55
CA LEU A 459 5.73 26.18 16.14
C LEU A 459 7.14 26.71 16.47
N SER A 460 7.53 27.87 15.96
CA SER A 460 8.80 28.52 16.30
C SER A 460 8.87 29.01 17.75
N LEU A 461 7.74 29.09 18.46
CA LEU A 461 7.68 29.40 19.89
C LEU A 461 8.36 28.34 20.77
N ILE A 462 8.53 27.12 20.27
CA ILE A 462 9.24 26.01 20.95
C ILE A 462 10.68 26.43 21.34
N ASN A 463 11.32 27.26 20.51
CA ASN A 463 12.72 27.64 20.71
C ASN A 463 12.91 28.97 21.46
N THR A 464 11.84 29.70 21.82
CA THR A 464 11.95 31.11 22.27
C THR A 464 11.61 31.38 23.73
N SER A 465 11.20 30.41 24.55
CA SER A 465 10.88 30.67 25.96
C SER A 465 11.47 29.66 26.92
N SER A 466 12.63 30.03 27.47
CA SER A 466 12.94 29.73 28.86
C SER A 466 11.78 30.22 29.75
N LYS A 467 11.29 29.34 30.64
CA LYS A 467 10.36 29.60 31.78
C LYS A 467 8.83 29.64 31.58
N LEU A 468 8.25 29.00 30.56
CA LEU A 468 6.80 28.66 30.61
C LEU A 468 6.59 27.20 30.23
N GLU A 469 5.81 26.47 31.03
CA GLU A 469 5.39 25.07 30.83
C GLU A 469 4.50 24.94 29.58
N ILE A 470 5.06 25.16 28.39
CA ILE A 470 4.40 24.87 27.12
C ILE A 470 4.99 23.55 26.63
N ASP A 471 4.34 22.47 27.04
CA ASP A 471 4.69 21.11 26.61
C ASP A 471 4.57 20.99 25.08
N ASP A 472 5.49 20.28 24.43
CA ASP A 472 5.50 20.02 22.97
C ASP A 472 4.17 19.39 22.52
N GLU A 473 3.51 18.65 23.43
CA GLU A 473 2.17 18.07 23.24
C GLU A 473 1.04 19.10 23.11
N THR A 474 1.27 20.39 23.40
CA THR A 474 0.23 21.44 23.33
C THR A 474 0.22 22.22 22.01
N LEU A 475 1.35 22.27 21.30
CA LEU A 475 1.53 23.10 20.10
C LEU A 475 1.17 22.39 18.78
N ASP A 476 1.50 21.10 18.61
CA ASP A 476 1.06 20.29 17.45
C ASP A 476 -0.25 19.55 17.75
N THR A 477 -1.28 20.29 18.16
CA THR A 477 -2.60 19.75 18.52
C THR A 477 -3.70 20.20 17.57
N PHE A 478 -4.79 19.43 17.51
CA PHE A 478 -5.96 19.85 16.74
C PHE A 478 -6.55 21.17 17.26
N LYS A 479 -6.40 21.49 18.55
CA LYS A 479 -6.88 22.75 19.15
C LYS A 479 -6.08 23.98 18.69
N ASN A 480 -4.84 23.79 18.23
CA ASN A 480 -3.96 24.84 17.73
C ASN A 480 -3.86 24.83 16.19
N ALA A 481 -4.79 24.19 15.48
CA ALA A 481 -4.71 24.02 14.04
C ALA A 481 -6.00 24.46 13.33
N ILE A 482 -5.88 25.01 12.13
CA ILE A 482 -7.02 25.40 11.30
C ILE A 482 -6.82 24.91 9.86
N VAL A 483 -7.91 24.46 9.22
CA VAL A 483 -7.95 24.04 7.82
C VAL A 483 -8.35 25.22 6.93
N VAL A 484 -7.47 25.62 6.01
CA VAL A 484 -7.64 26.83 5.19
C VAL A 484 -7.27 26.59 3.72
N CYS A 485 -7.81 27.42 2.81
CA CYS A 485 -7.36 27.46 1.42
C CYS A 485 -6.00 28.17 1.29
N PRO A 486 -5.29 28.04 0.15
CA PRO A 486 -3.97 28.67 -0.04
C PRO A 486 -3.97 30.19 0.18
N PHE A 487 -5.04 30.87 -0.25
CA PHE A 487 -5.19 32.31 -0.03
C PHE A 487 -5.23 32.63 1.47
N HIS A 488 -6.17 32.02 2.20
CA HIS A 488 -6.32 32.27 3.63
C HIS A 488 -5.10 31.81 4.41
N HIS A 489 -4.40 30.75 3.98
CA HIS A 489 -3.16 30.35 4.60
C HIS A 489 -2.09 31.45 4.51
N LYS A 490 -1.89 32.06 3.34
CA LYS A 490 -0.94 33.16 3.17
C LYS A 490 -1.41 34.45 3.85
N MET A 491 -2.70 34.71 3.86
CA MET A 491 -3.29 35.82 4.59
C MET A 491 -3.00 35.69 6.10
N LEU A 492 -3.18 34.50 6.69
CA LEU A 492 -2.87 34.25 8.10
C LEU A 492 -1.39 34.47 8.44
N HIS A 493 -0.47 34.23 7.50
CA HIS A 493 0.97 34.49 7.70
C HIS A 493 1.34 35.97 7.59
N TYR A 494 0.79 36.69 6.61
CA TYR A 494 1.36 37.97 6.18
C TYR A 494 0.43 39.16 6.31
N HIS A 495 -0.88 38.96 6.11
CA HIS A 495 -1.80 40.08 6.04
C HIS A 495 -1.87 40.78 7.40
N HIS A 496 -1.57 42.07 7.41
CA HIS A 496 -1.59 42.90 8.62
C HIS A 496 -0.76 42.33 9.79
N GLY A 497 0.40 41.75 9.46
CA GLY A 497 1.37 41.24 10.44
C GLY A 497 1.07 39.83 10.94
N GLY A 498 0.19 39.09 10.26
CA GLY A 498 -0.17 37.71 10.60
C GLY A 498 -1.25 37.64 11.69
N PHE A 499 -1.94 36.49 11.75
CA PHE A 499 -3.08 36.22 12.63
C PHE A 499 -2.75 35.08 13.60
N GLU A 500 -2.19 35.43 14.76
CA GLU A 500 -1.62 34.45 15.70
C GLU A 500 -2.56 34.09 16.86
N LYS A 501 -3.70 34.79 16.97
CA LYS A 501 -4.65 34.63 18.08
C LYS A 501 -6.09 34.68 17.58
N PHE A 502 -7.00 34.09 18.34
CA PHE A 502 -8.43 34.26 18.16
C PHE A 502 -9.12 34.67 19.46
N THR A 503 -10.30 35.27 19.31
CA THR A 503 -11.20 35.63 20.42
C THR A 503 -12.59 35.08 20.16
N LYS A 504 -13.34 34.81 21.23
CA LYS A 504 -14.75 34.40 21.17
C LYS A 504 -15.62 35.63 21.46
N GLN A 505 -16.53 35.95 20.55
CA GLN A 505 -17.55 36.97 20.70
C GLN A 505 -18.94 36.31 20.68
N GLU A 506 -20.00 37.04 21.02
CA GLU A 506 -21.37 36.49 21.13
C GLU A 506 -21.86 35.82 19.84
N ASP A 507 -21.37 36.25 18.69
CA ASP A 507 -21.80 35.78 17.37
C ASP A 507 -20.78 34.86 16.66
N GLY A 508 -19.67 34.49 17.33
CA GLY A 508 -18.72 33.50 16.80
C GLY A 508 -17.26 33.68 17.23
N ILE A 509 -16.37 32.97 16.52
CA ILE A 509 -14.91 33.01 16.74
C ILE A 509 -14.27 33.91 15.69
N TYR A 510 -13.34 34.77 16.12
CA TYR A 510 -12.62 35.70 15.24
C TYR A 510 -11.11 35.60 15.45
N PHE A 511 -10.36 35.44 14.37
CA PHE A 511 -8.91 35.63 14.38
C PHE A 511 -8.57 37.11 14.41
N ILE A 512 -7.52 37.47 15.13
CA ILE A 512 -7.03 38.85 15.29
C ILE A 512 -5.60 38.93 14.76
N SER A 513 -5.34 39.88 13.86
CA SER A 513 -4.00 40.14 13.36
C SER A 513 -3.16 40.96 14.34
N THR A 514 -1.84 40.93 14.16
CA THR A 514 -0.90 41.74 14.96
C THR A 514 -1.16 43.24 14.84
N LYS A 515 -1.76 43.70 13.72
CA LYS A 515 -2.20 45.09 13.51
C LYS A 515 -3.69 45.32 13.82
N GLY A 516 -4.36 44.40 14.51
CA GLY A 516 -5.71 44.59 15.06
C GLY A 516 -6.87 44.34 14.11
N SER A 517 -6.65 43.77 12.92
CA SER A 517 -7.73 43.39 12.00
C SER A 517 -8.32 42.04 12.37
N THR A 518 -9.61 41.84 12.11
CA THR A 518 -10.31 40.61 12.50
C THR A 518 -10.87 39.84 11.31
N ILE A 519 -10.87 38.51 11.39
CA ILE A 519 -11.57 37.64 10.43
C ILE A 519 -12.39 36.57 11.15
N LYS A 520 -13.65 36.40 10.76
CA LYS A 520 -14.58 35.43 11.36
C LYS A 520 -14.29 34.01 10.87
N VAL A 521 -14.37 33.04 11.78
CA VAL A 521 -14.40 31.62 11.44
C VAL A 521 -15.81 31.24 11.00
N GLN A 522 -15.96 30.84 9.75
CA GLN A 522 -17.24 30.55 9.11
C GLN A 522 -17.70 29.10 9.38
N LEU A 523 -16.74 28.17 9.45
CA LEU A 523 -17.00 26.76 9.71
C LEU A 523 -16.12 26.26 10.86
N ASN A 524 -16.74 25.89 11.97
CA ASN A 524 -16.04 25.41 13.16
C ASN A 524 -16.63 24.11 13.71
N TYR A 525 -15.79 23.08 13.81
CA TYR A 525 -16.11 21.81 14.44
C TYR A 525 -15.22 21.49 15.66
N HIS A 526 -14.14 22.25 15.93
CA HIS A 526 -13.19 21.88 17.00
C HIS A 526 -12.48 23.03 17.76
N LEU A 527 -12.65 24.30 17.37
CA LEU A 527 -12.04 25.49 18.02
C LEU A 527 -12.93 26.13 19.09
#